data_AF-A0A7Y1VB14-F1
#
_entry.id   AF-A0A7Y1VB14-F1
#
_cell.length_a   1.000
_cell.length_b   1.000
_cell.length_c   1.000
_cell.angle_alpha   90.00
_cell.angle_beta   90.00
_cell.angle_gamma   90.00
#
_symmetry.space_group_name_H-M   'P 1'
#
loop_
_entity.id
_entity.type
_entity.pdbx_description
1 polymer ?
#
loop_
_entity_poly.entity_id
_entity_poly.type
_entity_poly.pdbx_seq_one_letter_code
_entity_poly.pdbx_strand_id
1 'polypeptide(L)'
;MREDFLHYLWRHKKFQLTHLKTNDDKELEVIDTGEHNHDSGPDFFNAKIRLDGQVWAGNLEIHLKSSDWYAHHHESDPAYDNVVLHVVWV
;
A
#
# COMPACT_ATOMS: atom_id res chain seq x y z
N MET A 1 -14.83 0.08 10.22
CA MET A 1 -13.62 0.91 10.12
C MET A 1 -13.74 1.76 8.86
N ARG A 2 -13.06 2.90 8.77
CA ARG A 2 -13.06 3.77 7.58
C ARG A 2 -11.63 3.84 7.03
N GLU A 3 -11.49 4.07 5.72
CA GLU A 3 -10.18 4.14 5.04
C GLU A 3 -9.33 5.30 5.55
N ASP A 4 -9.92 6.45 5.84
CA ASP A 4 -9.23 7.61 6.41
C ASP A 4 -8.50 7.29 7.73
N PHE A 5 -9.07 6.39 8.54
CA PHE A 5 -8.42 5.90 9.76
C PHE A 5 -7.27 4.95 9.45
N LEU A 6 -7.38 4.09 8.42
CA LEU A 6 -6.27 3.25 7.98
C LEU A 6 -5.12 4.08 7.42
N HIS A 7 -5.41 5.12 6.63
CA HIS A 7 -4.43 6.08 6.13
C HIS A 7 -3.67 6.73 7.29
N TYR A 8 -4.39 7.17 8.33
CA TYR A 8 -3.79 7.71 9.55
C TYR A 8 -2.85 6.71 10.22
N LEU A 9 -3.31 5.47 10.44
CA LEU A 9 -2.49 4.42 11.05
C LEU A 9 -1.24 4.11 10.21
N TRP A 10 -1.38 4.07 8.89
CA TRP A 10 -0.29 3.81 7.95
C TRP A 10 0.75 4.92 8.00
N ARG A 11 0.34 6.17 7.80
CA ARG A 11 1.19 7.37 7.83
C ARG A 11 1.98 7.48 9.14
N HIS A 12 1.35 7.14 10.26
CA HIS A 12 1.98 7.21 11.57
C HIS A 12 2.65 5.91 12.01
N LYS A 13 2.80 4.93 11.11
CA LYS A 13 3.44 3.62 11.35
C LYS A 13 2.90 2.96 12.62
N LYS A 14 1.58 3.02 12.81
CA LYS A 14 0.86 2.45 13.97
C LYS A 14 0.49 0.99 13.79
N PHE A 15 1.04 0.35 12.76
CA PHE A 15 0.98 -1.09 12.53
C PHE A 15 2.29 -1.76 12.96
N GLN A 16 2.21 -3.05 13.30
CA GLN A 16 3.41 -3.86 13.50
C GLN A 16 4.05 -4.16 12.13
N LEU A 17 4.88 -3.24 11.63
CA LEU A 17 5.56 -3.36 10.34
C LEU A 17 6.89 -4.14 10.42
N THR A 18 7.08 -4.95 11.47
CA THR A 18 8.29 -5.75 11.67
C THR A 18 8.01 -7.21 11.35
N HIS A 19 9.00 -7.88 10.76
CA HIS A 19 8.91 -9.30 10.40
C HIS A 19 7.71 -9.65 9.51
N LEU A 20 7.33 -8.75 8.60
CA LEU A 20 6.28 -9.04 7.62
C LEU A 20 6.78 -10.10 6.63
N LYS A 21 5.88 -11.00 6.26
CA LYS A 21 6.12 -12.02 5.24
C LYS A 21 4.93 -12.14 4.31
N THR A 22 5.20 -12.51 3.07
CA THR A 22 4.18 -12.93 2.12
C THR A 22 3.70 -14.35 2.43
N ASN A 23 2.63 -14.80 1.76
CA ASN A 23 2.11 -16.16 1.88
C ASN A 23 3.07 -17.24 1.32
N ASP A 24 4.08 -16.83 0.53
CA ASP A 24 5.16 -17.67 0.03
C ASP A 24 6.49 -17.43 0.80
N ASP A 25 6.40 -16.99 2.06
CA ASP A 25 7.51 -16.83 3.02
C ASP A 25 8.60 -15.80 2.66
N LYS A 26 8.38 -14.97 1.64
CA LYS A 26 9.30 -13.89 1.29
C LYS A 26 9.25 -12.77 2.32
N GLU A 27 10.42 -12.27 2.69
CA GLU A 27 10.54 -11.14 3.61
C GLU A 27 10.02 -9.85 2.97
N LEU A 28 9.13 -9.16 3.68
CA LEU A 28 8.62 -7.84 3.32
C LEU A 28 9.08 -6.82 4.35
N GLU A 29 9.66 -5.72 3.89
CA GLU A 29 10.03 -4.58 4.73
C GLU A 29 9.41 -3.31 4.14
N VAL A 30 8.73 -2.53 4.97
CA VAL A 30 8.27 -1.19 4.60
C VAL A 30 9.38 -0.20 4.94
N ILE A 31 10.18 0.19 3.94
CA ILE A 31 11.29 1.14 4.09
C ILE A 31 10.71 2.56 4.28
N ASP A 32 9.78 2.93 3.41
CA ASP A 32 9.10 4.22 3.40
C ASP A 32 7.61 4.02 3.11
N THR A 33 6.75 4.60 3.96
CA THR A 33 5.29 4.55 3.81
C THR A 33 4.78 5.42 2.68
N GLY A 34 5.61 6.32 2.16
CA GLY A 34 5.25 7.30 1.15
C GLY A 34 4.59 8.55 1.75
N GLU A 35 4.19 9.46 0.85
CA GLU A 35 3.53 10.72 1.14
C GLU A 35 2.02 10.60 0.87
N HIS A 36 1.20 10.93 1.87
CA HIS A 36 -0.27 10.85 1.73
C HIS A 36 -0.75 11.80 0.64
N ASN A 37 -1.40 11.25 -0.37
CA ASN A 37 -2.08 11.98 -1.42
C ASN A 37 -3.47 12.41 -0.95
N HIS A 38 -3.82 13.67 -1.18
CA HIS A 38 -5.16 14.21 -0.88
C HIS A 38 -5.95 14.54 -2.15
N ASP A 39 -5.35 14.32 -3.31
CA ASP A 39 -5.95 14.49 -4.62
C ASP A 39 -6.33 13.11 -5.22
N SER A 40 -6.70 13.08 -6.49
CA SER A 40 -7.00 11.84 -7.21
C SER A 40 -5.79 10.93 -7.39
N GLY A 41 -6.04 9.64 -7.60
CA GLY A 41 -5.01 8.63 -7.81
C GLY A 41 -4.72 7.84 -6.54
N PRO A 42 -3.57 7.17 -6.46
CA PRO A 42 -3.24 6.33 -5.31
C PRO A 42 -3.18 7.10 -3.99
N ASP A 43 -3.47 6.41 -2.90
CA ASP A 43 -3.50 7.00 -1.55
C ASP A 43 -2.14 7.55 -1.09
N PHE A 44 -1.03 6.91 -1.48
CA PHE A 44 0.31 7.34 -1.08
C PHE A 44 1.28 7.33 -2.27
N PHE A 45 2.03 8.41 -2.43
CA PHE A 45 3.09 8.53 -3.44
C PHE A 45 4.46 8.17 -2.88
N ASN A 46 5.34 7.70 -3.76
CA ASN A 46 6.78 7.51 -3.48
C ASN A 46 7.09 6.58 -2.29
N ALA A 47 6.24 5.60 -2.02
CA ALA A 47 6.51 4.54 -1.07
C ALA A 47 7.69 3.67 -1.52
N LYS A 48 8.37 3.05 -0.55
CA LYS A 48 9.47 2.11 -0.78
C LYS A 48 9.30 0.87 0.07
N ILE A 49 9.36 -0.29 -0.59
CA ILE A 49 9.34 -1.58 0.08
C ILE A 49 10.55 -2.41 -0.34
N ARG A 50 10.99 -3.32 0.53
CA ARG A 50 11.89 -4.41 0.17
C ARG A 50 11.09 -5.69 0.16
N LEU A 51 11.15 -6.43 -0.94
CA LEU A 51 10.59 -7.77 -1.05
C LEU A 51 11.72 -8.72 -1.44
N ASP A 52 12.06 -9.66 -0.56
CA ASP A 52 13.09 -10.69 -0.79
C ASP A 52 14.43 -10.10 -1.28
N GLY A 53 14.89 -9.03 -0.64
CA GLY A 53 16.13 -8.32 -0.99
C GLY A 53 16.00 -7.29 -2.12
N GLN A 54 14.95 -7.36 -2.96
CA GLN A 54 14.71 -6.37 -4.03
C GLN A 54 13.97 -5.15 -3.48
N VAL A 55 14.47 -3.96 -3.78
CA VAL A 55 13.78 -2.71 -3.45
C VAL A 55 12.84 -2.32 -4.59
N TRP A 56 11.60 -2.00 -4.23
CA TRP A 56 10.57 -1.45 -5.12
C TRP A 56 10.24 -0.04 -4.66
N ALA A 57 10.11 0.88 -5.62
CA ALA A 57 9.73 2.26 -5.39
C ALA A 57 8.54 2.59 -6.28
N GLY A 58 7.46 3.09 -5.70
CA GLY A 58 6.22 3.38 -6.40
C GLY A 58 5.16 3.93 -5.45
N ASN A 59 3.90 3.71 -5.80
CA ASN A 59 2.75 4.19 -5.07
C ASN A 59 2.16 3.08 -4.19
N LEU A 60 1.29 3.47 -3.27
CA LEU A 60 0.61 2.56 -2.38
C LEU A 60 -0.86 2.92 -2.28
N GLU A 61 -1.69 1.88 -2.23
CA GLU A 61 -3.14 1.98 -2.14
C GLU A 61 -3.65 1.27 -0.90
N ILE A 62 -4.66 1.82 -0.22
CA ILE A 62 -5.27 1.25 0.97
C ILE A 62 -6.80 1.19 0.83
N HIS A 63 -7.33 -0.02 0.85
CA HIS A 63 -8.78 -0.24 0.86
C HIS A 63 -9.24 -0.99 2.11
N LEU A 64 -10.54 -0.94 2.39
CA LEU A 64 -11.14 -1.87 3.37
C LEU A 64 -11.17 -3.31 2.85
N LYS A 65 -11.37 -3.51 1.54
CA LYS A 65 -11.42 -4.84 0.92
C LYS A 65 -10.56 -4.88 -0.32
N SER A 66 -9.94 -6.03 -0.56
CA SER A 66 -9.18 -6.27 -1.80
C SER A 66 -10.05 -6.21 -3.05
N SER A 67 -11.34 -6.50 -2.93
CA SER A 67 -12.31 -6.39 -4.03
C SER A 67 -12.49 -4.95 -4.53
N ASP A 68 -12.22 -3.96 -3.68
CA ASP A 68 -12.49 -2.56 -4.01
C ASP A 68 -11.53 -2.05 -5.09
N TRP A 69 -10.36 -2.69 -5.24
CA TRP A 69 -9.45 -2.50 -6.38
C TRP A 69 -10.18 -2.58 -7.73
N TYR A 70 -10.98 -3.62 -7.93
CA TYR A 70 -11.74 -3.85 -9.15
C TYR A 70 -13.05 -3.07 -9.19
N ALA A 71 -13.66 -2.83 -8.02
CA ALA A 71 -14.88 -2.02 -7.94
C ALA A 71 -14.65 -0.58 -8.38
N HIS A 72 -13.43 -0.06 -8.17
CA HIS A 72 -13.00 1.27 -8.59
C HIS A 72 -12.27 1.28 -9.95
N HIS A 73 -12.16 0.14 -10.63
CA HIS A 73 -11.50 -0.01 -11.94
C HIS A 73 -10.02 0.35 -11.98
N HIS A 74 -9.31 0.24 -10.83
CA HIS A 74 -7.89 0.57 -10.72
C HIS A 74 -7.00 -0.32 -11.59
N GLU A 75 -7.44 -1.54 -11.91
CA GLU A 75 -6.74 -2.45 -12.83
C GLU A 75 -6.63 -1.92 -14.27
N SER A 76 -7.46 -0.94 -14.62
CA SER A 76 -7.53 -0.36 -15.96
C SER A 76 -7.15 1.12 -16.00
N ASP A 77 -6.85 1.71 -14.84
CA ASP A 77 -6.49 3.11 -14.70
C ASP A 77 -4.95 3.26 -14.64
N PRO A 78 -4.33 3.90 -15.65
CA PRO A 78 -2.89 4.10 -15.69
C PRO A 78 -2.30 4.87 -14.49
N ALA A 79 -3.12 5.62 -13.74
CA ALA A 79 -2.67 6.28 -12.51
C ALA A 79 -2.21 5.27 -11.42
N TYR A 80 -2.66 4.01 -11.52
CA TYR A 80 -2.40 2.95 -10.56
C TYR A 80 -1.36 1.92 -11.04
N ASP A 81 -0.84 2.05 -12.27
CA ASP A 81 0.16 1.13 -12.85
C ASP A 81 1.44 1.03 -12.00
N ASN A 82 1.76 2.07 -11.24
CA ASN A 82 2.93 2.12 -10.36
C ASN A 82 2.59 1.81 -8.89
N VAL A 83 1.44 1.20 -8.59
CA VAL A 83 1.17 0.73 -7.21
C VAL A 83 2.01 -0.50 -6.93
N VAL A 84 2.94 -0.37 -5.97
CA VAL A 84 3.85 -1.46 -5.55
C VAL A 84 3.37 -2.19 -4.30
N LEU A 85 2.38 -1.63 -3.59
CA LEU A 85 1.75 -2.27 -2.44
C LEU A 85 0.27 -1.86 -2.35
N HIS A 86 -0.62 -2.85 -2.27
CA HIS A 86 -2.04 -2.65 -1.96
C HIS A 86 -2.32 -3.26 -0.59
N VAL A 87 -2.69 -2.42 0.38
CA VAL A 87 -2.92 -2.79 1.78
C VAL A 87 -4.42 -2.88 2.04
N VAL A 88 -4.85 -3.94 2.71
CA VAL A 88 -6.26 -4.14 3.06
C VAL A 88 -6.44 -4.52 4.52
N TRP A 89 -7.58 -4.16 5.10
CA TRP A 89 -7.95 -4.57 6.46
C TRP A 89 -8.58 -5.97 6.44
N VAL A 90 -8.09 -6.88 7.30
CA VAL A 90 -8.56 -8.27 7.43
C VAL A 90 -8.89 -8.59 8.88
#